data_AF-A0A2S1ZB17-F1
#
_entry.id   AF-A0A2S1ZB17-F1
#
_cell.length_a   1.000
_cell.length_b   1.000
_cell.length_c   1.000
_cell.angle_alpha   90.00
_cell.angle_beta   90.00
_cell.angle_gamma   90.00
#
_symmetry.space_group_name_H-M   'P 1'
#
loop_
_entity.id
_entity.type
_entity.pdbx_description
1 polymer ?
#
loop_
_entity_poly.entity_id
_entity_poly.type
_entity_poly.pdbx_seq_one_letter_code
_entity_poly.pdbx_strand_id
1 'polypeptide(L)'
;NNAGIAFKVNATEPFGEQAEVTMRTNFWGTLWVCHALFPLLRPNARVVNVSSFVSKRSLDKCSPELQAKLRRTDMADEELCLMMGEFVTAAQSGAHEAQGWPNSAYGTSKIGVTVLSRIQARVLSETRSGDGILLNACCPGW
;
A
#
# COMPACT_ATOMS: atom_id res chain seq x y z
N ASN A 1 12.50 1.53 1.75
CA ASN A 1 11.42 1.39 2.76
C ASN A 1 11.17 -0.06 3.09
N ASN A 2 11.79 -0.56 4.18
CA ASN A 2 11.67 -1.95 4.64
C ASN A 2 10.74 -2.13 5.86
N ALA A 3 10.66 -1.11 6.72
CA ALA A 3 9.89 -1.19 7.97
C ALA A 3 8.43 -1.57 7.69
N GLY A 4 7.91 -2.48 8.53
CA GLY A 4 6.52 -2.91 8.48
C GLY A 4 6.22 -3.88 9.61
N ILE A 5 4.95 -3.96 9.98
CA ILE A 5 4.43 -4.81 11.05
C ILE A 5 3.31 -5.69 10.53
N ALA A 6 3.06 -6.77 11.27
CA ALA A 6 1.90 -7.63 11.10
C ALA A 6 1.51 -8.18 12.46
N PHE A 7 0.21 -8.26 12.72
CA PHE A 7 -0.31 -9.07 13.81
C PHE A 7 -0.04 -10.56 13.53
N LYS A 8 0.08 -11.36 14.60
CA LYS A 8 0.20 -12.82 14.47
C LYS A 8 -1.12 -13.41 13.97
N VAL A 9 -1.06 -14.61 13.38
CA VAL A 9 -2.24 -15.28 12.79
C VAL A 9 -3.36 -15.50 13.82
N ASN A 10 -3.01 -15.71 15.09
CA ASN A 10 -3.92 -15.91 16.21
C ASN A 10 -4.00 -14.69 17.15
N ALA A 11 -3.71 -13.49 16.64
CA ALA A 11 -3.91 -12.24 17.35
C ALA A 11 -5.38 -12.11 17.81
N THR A 12 -5.58 -11.66 19.05
CA THR A 12 -6.91 -11.54 19.67
C THR A 12 -7.47 -10.12 19.60
N GLU A 13 -6.67 -9.16 19.15
CA GLU A 13 -7.06 -7.78 18.95
C GLU A 13 -8.17 -7.69 17.89
N PRO A 14 -9.17 -6.81 18.08
CA PRO A 14 -10.24 -6.62 17.10
C PRO A 14 -9.70 -6.33 15.70
N PHE A 15 -10.34 -6.85 14.65
CA PHE A 15 -9.87 -6.68 13.27
C PHE A 15 -9.73 -5.20 12.85
N GLY A 16 -10.62 -4.33 13.34
CA GLY A 16 -10.52 -2.88 13.14
C GLY A 16 -9.24 -2.27 13.72
N GLU A 17 -8.83 -2.69 14.92
CA GLU A 17 -7.55 -2.27 15.53
C GLU A 17 -6.36 -2.80 14.72
N GLN A 18 -6.42 -4.07 14.30
CA GLN A 18 -5.39 -4.64 13.45
C GLN A 18 -5.25 -3.88 12.13
N ALA A 19 -6.37 -3.51 11.50
CA ALA A 19 -6.41 -2.72 10.28
C ALA A 19 -5.79 -1.33 10.48
N GLU A 20 -6.20 -0.60 11.51
CA GLU A 20 -5.71 0.74 11.81
C GLU A 20 -4.20 0.75 12.09
N VAL A 21 -3.74 -0.06 13.04
CA VAL A 21 -2.32 -0.10 13.47
C VAL A 21 -1.41 -0.54 12.32
N THR A 22 -1.83 -1.59 11.60
CA THR A 22 -1.04 -2.11 10.46
C THR A 22 -0.98 -1.10 9.32
N MET A 23 -2.10 -0.47 8.97
CA MET A 23 -2.15 0.49 7.87
C MET A 23 -1.37 1.77 8.21
N ARG A 24 -1.47 2.26 9.45
CA ARG A 24 -0.71 3.42 9.96
C ARG A 24 0.79 3.25 9.74
N THR A 25 1.33 2.08 10.05
CA THR A 25 2.76 1.81 9.91
C THR A 25 3.13 1.49 8.47
N ASN A 26 2.46 0.51 7.87
CA ASN A 26 2.90 -0.08 6.61
C ASN A 26 2.63 0.84 5.41
N PHE A 27 1.49 1.53 5.41
CA PHE A 27 1.09 2.39 4.31
C PHE A 27 1.43 3.86 4.59
N TRP A 28 0.77 4.49 5.57
CA TRP A 28 0.98 5.94 5.83
C TRP A 28 2.40 6.25 6.29
N GLY A 29 3.00 5.42 7.14
CA GLY A 29 4.42 5.55 7.50
C GLY A 29 5.33 5.51 6.28
N THR A 30 5.12 4.56 5.36
CA THR A 30 5.87 4.49 4.09
C THR A 30 5.62 5.72 3.21
N LEU A 31 4.37 6.15 3.08
CA LEU A 31 3.98 7.35 2.32
C LEU A 31 4.71 8.59 2.84
N TRP A 32 4.68 8.83 4.16
CA TRP A 32 5.31 10.00 4.77
C TRP A 32 6.83 9.98 4.61
N VAL A 33 7.45 8.81 4.73
CA VAL A 33 8.89 8.65 4.44
C VAL A 33 9.18 8.98 2.98
N CYS A 34 8.37 8.49 2.03
CA CYS A 34 8.51 8.87 0.62
C CYS A 34 8.38 10.38 0.43
N HIS A 35 7.34 11.01 0.97
CA HIS A 35 7.13 12.47 0.83
C HIS A 35 8.30 13.28 1.40
N ALA A 36 8.82 12.89 2.57
CA ALA A 36 9.94 13.58 3.20
C ALA A 36 11.26 13.40 2.44
N LEU A 37 11.49 12.22 1.86
CA LEU A 37 12.79 11.86 1.27
C LEU A 37 12.87 12.02 -0.25
N PHE A 38 11.75 12.04 -0.97
CA PHE A 38 11.74 12.15 -2.43
C PHE A 38 12.38 13.44 -2.97
N PRO A 39 12.20 14.61 -2.34
CA PRO A 39 12.93 15.82 -2.73
C PRO A 39 14.46 15.67 -2.65
N LEU A 40 14.95 14.72 -1.85
CA LEU A 40 16.38 14.47 -1.65
C LEU A 40 16.96 13.44 -2.62
N LEU A 41 16.15 12.79 -3.46
CA LEU A 41 16.62 11.78 -4.41
C LEU A 41 17.57 12.43 -5.43
N ARG A 42 18.76 11.84 -5.55
CA ARG A 42 19.78 12.24 -6.54
C ARG A 42 19.50 11.56 -7.90
N PRO A 43 20.10 12.06 -8.99
CA PRO A 43 20.14 11.31 -10.24
C PRO A 43 20.67 9.88 -10.02
N ASN A 44 20.07 8.93 -10.73
CA ASN A 44 20.29 7.49 -10.64
C ASN A 44 19.93 6.85 -9.29
N ALA A 45 19.17 7.54 -8.43
CA ALA A 45 18.69 6.95 -7.18
C ALA A 45 17.80 5.72 -7.41
N ARG A 46 17.79 4.83 -6.42
CA ARG A 46 16.98 3.62 -6.41
C ARG A 46 16.12 3.60 -5.16
N VAL A 47 14.81 3.47 -5.34
CA VAL A 47 13.84 3.38 -4.25
C VAL A 47 13.22 1.99 -4.27
N VAL A 48 13.31 1.30 -3.13
CA VAL A 48 12.73 -0.03 -2.96
C VAL A 48 11.72 0.03 -1.82
N ASN A 49 10.46 -0.26 -2.13
CA ASN A 49 9.40 -0.44 -1.15
C ASN A 49 9.16 -1.93 -0.94
N VAL A 50 9.44 -2.43 0.26
CA VAL A 50 9.24 -3.84 0.60
C VAL A 50 7.74 -4.07 0.84
N SER A 51 7.10 -4.64 -0.17
CA SER A 51 5.71 -5.12 -0.11
C SER A 51 5.70 -6.59 0.34
N SER A 52 4.80 -7.41 -0.22
CA SER A 52 4.70 -8.84 0.06
C SER A 52 3.91 -9.53 -1.05
N PHE A 53 4.18 -10.82 -1.33
CA PHE A 53 3.33 -11.62 -2.22
C PHE A 53 1.89 -11.72 -1.70
N VAL A 54 1.67 -11.49 -0.40
CA VAL A 54 0.34 -11.42 0.20
C VAL A 54 -0.49 -10.28 -0.39
N SER A 55 0.13 -9.20 -0.89
CA SER A 55 -0.61 -8.13 -1.57
C SER A 55 -1.38 -8.66 -2.78
N LYS A 56 -0.74 -9.49 -3.62
CA LYS A 56 -1.39 -10.14 -4.76
C LYS A 56 -2.51 -11.07 -4.33
N ARG A 57 -2.26 -11.93 -3.31
CA ARG A 57 -3.28 -12.85 -2.78
C ARG A 57 -4.49 -12.12 -2.22
N SER A 58 -4.28 -10.98 -1.55
CA SER A 58 -5.36 -10.15 -1.02
C SER A 58 -6.08 -9.39 -2.12
N LEU A 59 -5.37 -8.89 -3.14
CA LEU A 59 -5.99 -8.24 -4.29
C LEU A 59 -6.93 -9.21 -5.03
N ASP A 60 -6.56 -10.48 -5.17
CA ASP A 60 -7.39 -11.50 -5.80
C ASP A 60 -8.67 -11.83 -5.02
N LYS A 61 -8.71 -11.47 -3.72
CA LYS A 61 -9.89 -11.60 -2.86
C LYS A 61 -10.73 -10.33 -2.78
N CYS A 62 -10.27 -9.21 -3.33
CA CYS A 62 -11.09 -8.00 -3.43
C CYS A 62 -12.23 -8.21 -4.44
N SER A 63 -13.31 -7.43 -4.32
CA SER A 63 -14.36 -7.41 -5.35
C SER A 63 -13.81 -6.98 -6.72
N PRO A 64 -14.47 -7.34 -7.85
CA PRO A 64 -14.06 -6.91 -9.17
C PRO A 64 -13.90 -5.39 -9.31
N GLU A 65 -14.75 -4.61 -8.64
CA GLU A 65 -14.72 -3.14 -8.66
C GLU A 65 -13.48 -2.60 -7.94
N LEU A 66 -13.17 -3.11 -6.75
CA LEU A 66 -11.96 -2.74 -6.01
C LEU A 66 -10.71 -3.18 -6.77
N GLN A 67 -10.73 -4.37 -7.36
CA GLN A 67 -9.65 -4.86 -8.21
C GLN A 67 -9.41 -3.94 -9.41
N ALA A 68 -10.47 -3.48 -10.09
CA ALA A 68 -10.37 -2.56 -11.20
C ALA A 68 -9.77 -1.22 -10.76
N LYS A 69 -10.28 -0.64 -9.65
CA LYS A 69 -9.75 0.60 -9.07
C LYS A 69 -8.27 0.47 -8.73
N LEU A 70 -7.87 -0.55 -7.97
CA LEU A 70 -6.48 -0.75 -7.51
C LEU A 70 -5.50 -1.10 -8.64
N ARG A 71 -5.98 -1.46 -9.84
CA ARG A 71 -5.14 -1.73 -11.03
C ARG A 71 -5.01 -0.52 -11.96
N ARG A 72 -5.75 0.55 -11.74
CA ARG A 72 -5.61 1.81 -12.48
C ARG A 72 -4.16 2.28 -12.52
N THR A 73 -3.78 2.92 -13.62
CA THR A 73 -2.43 3.45 -13.86
C THR A 73 -2.35 4.96 -13.65
N ASP A 74 -3.49 5.63 -13.59
CA ASP A 74 -3.69 7.07 -13.52
C ASP A 74 -4.11 7.56 -12.12
N MET A 75 -4.15 6.66 -11.13
CA MET A 75 -4.52 6.99 -9.75
C MET A 75 -3.53 7.99 -9.14
N ALA A 76 -4.06 8.93 -8.34
CA ALA A 76 -3.31 9.87 -7.52
C ALA A 76 -3.10 9.35 -6.09
N ASP A 77 -2.08 9.85 -5.40
CA ASP A 77 -1.76 9.43 -4.03
C ASP A 77 -2.91 9.70 -3.06
N GLU A 78 -3.64 10.81 -3.25
CA GLU A 78 -4.80 11.18 -2.45
C GLU A 78 -5.95 10.19 -2.61
N GLU A 79 -6.22 9.73 -3.85
CA GLU A 79 -7.26 8.72 -4.11
C GLU A 79 -6.89 7.40 -3.42
N LEU A 80 -5.63 6.98 -3.50
CA LEU A 80 -5.18 5.78 -2.79
C LEU A 80 -5.29 5.94 -1.27
N CYS A 81 -4.96 7.12 -0.71
CA CYS A 81 -5.11 7.40 0.71
C CYS A 81 -6.56 7.30 1.17
N LEU A 82 -7.51 7.82 0.38
CA LEU A 82 -8.94 7.69 0.64
C LEU A 82 -9.35 6.22 0.66
N MET A 83 -8.95 5.43 -0.34
CA MET A 83 -9.25 4.00 -0.39
C MET A 83 -8.69 3.23 0.81
N MET A 84 -7.47 3.53 1.26
CA MET A 84 -6.89 2.88 2.44
C MET A 84 -7.61 3.30 3.74
N GLY A 85 -8.09 4.54 3.82
CA GLY A 85 -8.94 5.03 4.91
C GLY A 85 -10.33 4.37 4.94
N GLU A 86 -10.94 4.17 3.76
CA GLU A 86 -12.21 3.45 3.60
C GLU A 86 -12.09 2.01 4.11
N PHE A 87 -11.00 1.30 3.78
CA PHE A 87 -10.75 -0.03 4.32
C PHE A 87 -10.68 -0.04 5.86
N VAL A 88 -9.96 0.90 6.47
CA VAL A 88 -9.85 0.99 7.94
C VAL A 88 -11.22 1.23 8.56
N THR A 89 -12.00 2.16 8.00
CA THR A 89 -13.37 2.47 8.46
C THR A 89 -14.30 1.26 8.33
N ALA A 90 -14.21 0.54 7.20
CA ALA A 90 -14.98 -0.67 6.97
C ALA A 90 -14.58 -1.81 7.92
N ALA A 91 -13.29 -1.93 8.25
CA ALA A 91 -12.80 -2.92 9.21
C ALA A 91 -13.25 -2.60 10.64
N GLN A 92 -13.23 -1.33 11.05
CA GLN A 92 -13.71 -0.89 12.37
C GLN A 92 -15.22 -1.12 12.54
N SER A 93 -16.00 -0.99 11.46
CA SER A 93 -17.44 -1.28 11.47
C SER A 93 -17.79 -2.76 11.22
N GLY A 94 -16.80 -3.62 10.95
CA GLY A 94 -17.02 -5.03 10.59
C GLY A 94 -17.69 -5.25 9.23
N ALA A 95 -17.74 -4.23 8.37
CA ALA A 95 -18.40 -4.26 7.07
C ALA A 95 -17.44 -4.47 5.89
N HIS A 96 -16.14 -4.67 6.14
CA HIS A 96 -15.10 -4.73 5.09
C HIS A 96 -15.37 -5.79 4.02
N GLU A 97 -15.73 -7.02 4.40
CA GLU A 97 -16.02 -8.08 3.42
C GLU A 97 -17.27 -7.78 2.60
N ALA A 98 -18.33 -7.23 3.23
CA ALA A 98 -19.54 -6.81 2.54
C ALA A 98 -19.28 -5.66 1.54
N GLN A 99 -18.28 -4.82 1.81
CA GLN A 99 -17.79 -3.78 0.92
C GLN A 99 -16.74 -4.27 -0.09
N GLY A 100 -16.47 -5.59 -0.12
CA GLY A 100 -15.60 -6.21 -1.11
C GLY A 100 -14.11 -6.22 -0.75
N TRP A 101 -13.73 -5.76 0.44
CA TRP A 101 -12.35 -5.82 0.90
C TRP A 101 -11.97 -7.23 1.38
N PRO A 102 -10.68 -7.60 1.33
CA PRO A 102 -10.25 -8.90 1.81
C PRO A 102 -10.17 -8.90 3.34
N ASN A 103 -10.38 -10.07 3.95
CA ASN A 103 -10.20 -10.25 5.39
C ASN A 103 -8.72 -10.41 5.78
N SER A 104 -7.90 -9.40 5.46
CA SER A 104 -6.46 -9.38 5.79
C SER A 104 -5.93 -7.95 5.89
N ALA A 105 -5.83 -7.42 7.10
CA ALA A 105 -5.25 -6.09 7.37
C ALA A 105 -3.84 -5.92 6.81
N TYR A 106 -2.96 -6.89 7.08
CA TYR A 106 -1.59 -6.89 6.53
C TYR A 106 -1.60 -6.92 5.00
N GLY A 107 -2.39 -7.82 4.41
CA GLY A 107 -2.48 -7.93 2.96
C GLY A 107 -2.97 -6.64 2.29
N THR A 108 -4.02 -6.01 2.83
CA THR A 108 -4.52 -4.72 2.32
C THR A 108 -3.48 -3.62 2.46
N SER A 109 -2.75 -3.57 3.59
CA SER A 109 -1.66 -2.59 3.74
C SER A 109 -0.56 -2.77 2.69
N LYS A 110 -0.26 -4.01 2.30
CA LYS A 110 0.73 -4.31 1.25
C LYS A 110 0.18 -4.11 -0.16
N ILE A 111 -1.14 -4.20 -0.39
CA ILE A 111 -1.77 -3.67 -1.61
C ILE A 111 -1.47 -2.17 -1.70
N GLY A 112 -1.73 -1.42 -0.62
CA GLY A 112 -1.42 0.01 -0.55
C GLY A 112 0.02 0.32 -0.92
N VAL A 113 0.99 -0.38 -0.32
CA VAL A 113 2.43 -0.21 -0.66
C VAL A 113 2.73 -0.51 -2.13
N THR A 114 2.15 -1.58 -2.70
CA THR A 114 2.36 -1.94 -4.11
C THR A 114 1.76 -0.90 -5.07
N VAL A 115 0.55 -0.41 -4.80
CA VAL A 115 -0.10 0.60 -5.64
C VAL A 115 0.61 1.95 -5.50
N LEU A 116 0.99 2.34 -4.29
CA LEU A 116 1.78 3.54 -4.03
C LEU A 116 3.08 3.55 -4.84
N SER A 117 3.79 2.42 -4.88
CA SER A 117 4.99 2.30 -5.72
C SER A 117 4.73 2.52 -7.21
N ARG A 118 3.58 2.07 -7.73
CA ARG A 118 3.21 2.29 -9.14
C ARG A 118 2.96 3.78 -9.40
N ILE A 119 2.21 4.44 -8.51
CA ILE A 119 1.91 5.87 -8.64
C ILE A 119 3.21 6.68 -8.58
N GLN A 120 4.04 6.44 -7.56
CA GLN A 120 5.30 7.15 -7.37
C GLN A 120 6.30 6.94 -8.51
N ALA A 121 6.39 5.72 -9.06
CA ALA A 121 7.24 5.46 -10.22
C ALA A 121 6.76 6.23 -11.48
N ARG A 122 5.44 6.33 -11.68
CA ARG A 122 4.85 7.14 -12.75
C ARG A 122 5.16 8.62 -12.55
N VAL A 123 4.88 9.16 -11.36
CA VAL A 123 5.12 10.58 -11.02
C VAL A 123 6.60 10.93 -11.18
N LEU A 124 7.53 10.09 -10.75
CA LEU A 124 8.97 10.31 -10.95
C LEU A 124 9.34 10.29 -12.44
N SER A 125 8.72 9.42 -13.24
CA SER A 125 8.93 9.40 -14.70
C SER A 125 8.39 10.67 -15.38
N GLU A 126 7.28 11.23 -14.90
CA GLU A 126 6.68 12.45 -15.44
C GLU A 126 7.43 13.72 -15.02
N THR A 127 7.85 13.80 -13.76
CA THR A 127 8.41 15.02 -13.15
C THR A 127 9.94 15.06 -13.15
N ARG A 128 10.61 13.91 -13.28
CA ARG A 128 12.08 13.75 -13.19
C ARG A 128 12.63 12.78 -14.25
N SER A 129 12.05 12.81 -15.46
CA SER A 129 12.35 11.90 -16.58
C SER A 129 13.85 11.76 -16.92
N GLY A 130 14.64 12.83 -16.78
CA GLY A 130 16.07 12.83 -17.07
C GLY A 130 16.98 12.30 -15.97
N ASP A 131 16.45 12.09 -14.76
CA ASP A 131 17.27 11.74 -13.59
C ASP A 131 17.56 10.25 -13.49
N GLY A 132 16.97 9.42 -14.35
CA GLY A 132 17.23 7.97 -14.36
C GLY A 132 16.88 7.28 -13.04
N ILE A 133 15.95 7.81 -12.25
CA ILE A 133 15.52 7.24 -10.97
C ILE A 133 14.66 5.99 -11.23
N LEU A 134 14.89 4.92 -10.45
CA LEU A 134 14.04 3.72 -10.49
C LEU A 134 13.39 3.50 -9.14
N LEU A 135 12.10 3.20 -9.16
CA LEU A 135 11.31 2.88 -7.99
C LEU A 135 10.53 1.59 -8.22
N ASN A 136 10.63 0.63 -7.30
CA ASN A 136 9.90 -0.63 -7.39
C ASN A 136 9.38 -1.09 -6.03
N ALA A 137 8.26 -1.81 -6.06
CA ALA A 137 7.84 -2.65 -4.95
C ALA A 137 8.42 -4.06 -5.12
N CYS A 138 8.75 -4.73 -4.02
CA CYS A 138 9.22 -6.11 -4.05
C CYS A 138 8.57 -6.99 -2.97
N CYS A 139 8.74 -8.30 -3.10
CA CYS A 139 8.44 -9.28 -2.06
C CYS A 139 9.73 -10.02 -1.69
N PRO A 140 10.09 -10.13 -0.39
CA PRO A 140 11.33 -10.78 0.02
C PRO A 140 11.28 -12.31 0.05
N GLY A 141 10.09 -12.93 -0.04
CA GLY A 141 9.92 -14.38 0.10
C GLY A 141 9.45 -14.80 1.49
N TRP A 142 9.46 -16.10 1.76
CA TRP A 142 9.27 -16.70 3.09
C TRP A 142 10.44 -17.62 3.39
#